data_AF-A0A3S3PX79-F1
#
_entry.id   AF-A0A3S3PX79-F1
#
_cell.length_a   1.000
_cell.length_b   1.000
_cell.length_c   1.000
_cell.angle_alpha   90.00
_cell.angle_beta   90.00
_cell.angle_gamma   90.00
#
_symmetry.space_group_name_H-M   'P 1'
#
loop_
_entity.id
_entity.type
_entity.pdbx_description
1 polymer ?
#
loop_
_entity_poly.entity_id
_entity_poly.type
_entity_poly.pdbx_seq_one_letter_code
_entity_poly.pdbx_strand_id
1 'polypeptide(L)'
;IRSEAEVTDPKSRPAKDKLTWKFKMTNTRDAAWASSKAFVLDAARINLPSGKKSLAVSAHPVESNGADGYGRGVEYVKASIEHYSKMWYEYPYPMAVNVAANIAGMEYPGIVFCGWKAKKGDAWEVIDHEFGHNWFPMIVGSNERKFGWMDEGFNTFINDLSSTEFNNGEYKPQPVNMHGIGVGVIGNPYFENIMVMPDGMAENNIGFNLYLKPSWALHILRDQILGKERFDYAFRQYIHNWAYKHPMPSDFFRTMENAAGEDLSWFWRSWFLNNWKMDQGIAEVRQVNSSSFRGYTIKVDNLEKMPMPIILGIKTKSGKTDIVKVPVDVWMRNTSWIVRYPTTEELVEVVLDPQQVLPDSNFENNKWTAGN
;
A
#
# COMPACT_ATOMS: atom_id res chain seq x y z
N ILE A 1 6.94 19.82 26.99
CA ILE A 1 7.16 18.37 27.16
C ILE A 1 6.90 18.09 28.64
N ARG A 2 6.11 17.05 28.96
CA ARG A 2 5.74 16.64 30.33
C ARG A 2 6.29 15.24 30.57
N SER A 3 7.27 15.14 31.44
CA SER A 3 7.93 13.88 31.81
C SER A 3 7.06 13.02 32.73
N GLU A 4 7.43 11.76 32.88
CA GLU A 4 6.83 10.83 33.86
C GLU A 4 6.91 11.36 35.29
N ALA A 5 8.01 11.99 35.68
CA ALA A 5 8.16 12.60 37.01
C ALA A 5 7.16 13.74 37.25
N GLU A 6 6.83 14.52 36.23
CA GLU A 6 5.82 15.58 36.31
C GLU A 6 4.38 15.05 36.31
N VAL A 7 4.16 13.77 35.98
CA VAL A 7 2.81 13.20 35.96
C VAL A 7 2.18 13.20 37.35
N THR A 8 2.99 12.84 38.35
CA THR A 8 2.60 12.66 39.75
C THR A 8 2.88 13.89 40.63
N ASP A 9 3.60 14.90 40.13
CA ASP A 9 3.87 16.15 40.86
C ASP A 9 2.62 17.07 40.90
N PRO A 10 2.02 17.35 42.07
CA PRO A 10 0.89 18.27 42.18
C PRO A 10 1.23 19.71 41.73
N LYS A 11 2.51 20.11 41.77
CA LYS A 11 2.97 21.45 41.36
C LYS A 11 3.09 21.61 39.85
N SER A 12 3.05 20.53 39.07
CA SER A 12 3.10 20.58 37.60
C SER A 12 1.79 21.05 36.95
N ARG A 13 0.77 21.37 37.77
CA ARG A 13 -0.59 21.71 37.31
C ARG A 13 -0.96 23.14 37.68
N PRO A 14 -1.68 23.89 36.82
CA PRO A 14 -2.18 25.20 37.19
C PRO A 14 -3.09 25.12 38.42
N ALA A 15 -2.90 26.01 39.39
CA ALA A 15 -3.63 26.03 40.65
C ALA A 15 -5.08 26.56 40.56
N LYS A 16 -5.63 26.71 39.34
CA LYS A 16 -6.99 27.23 39.12
C LYS A 16 -8.00 26.09 39.10
N ASP A 17 -9.16 26.30 39.71
CA ASP A 17 -10.26 25.33 39.74
C ASP A 17 -10.82 25.00 38.35
N LYS A 18 -10.78 25.98 37.42
CA LYS A 18 -11.21 25.82 36.03
C LYS A 18 -10.21 26.44 35.07
N LEU A 19 -9.98 25.71 33.98
CA LEU A 19 -9.16 26.12 32.85
C LEU A 19 -10.00 26.02 31.58
N THR A 20 -9.72 26.87 30.59
CA THR A 20 -10.45 26.91 29.32
C THR A 20 -9.45 26.90 28.18
N TRP A 21 -9.58 25.92 27.29
CA TRP A 21 -8.82 25.82 26.05
C TRP A 21 -9.75 26.07 24.87
N LYS A 22 -9.26 26.79 23.86
CA LYS A 22 -9.99 27.07 22.62
C LYS A 22 -9.16 26.57 21.46
N PHE A 23 -9.71 25.66 20.67
CA PHE A 23 -9.04 25.06 19.53
C PHE A 23 -9.64 25.60 18.23
N LYS A 24 -8.81 25.73 17.19
CA LYS A 24 -9.23 26.07 15.83
C LYS A 24 -8.43 25.24 14.85
N MET A 25 -9.13 24.60 13.92
CA MET A 25 -8.56 23.79 12.85
C MET A 25 -9.39 24.04 11.59
N THR A 26 -8.71 24.24 10.45
CA THR A 26 -9.34 24.53 9.15
C THR A 26 -9.18 23.33 8.23
N ASN A 27 -10.12 23.15 7.29
CA ASN A 27 -10.15 22.03 6.36
C ASN A 27 -10.14 20.67 7.09
N THR A 28 -10.96 20.57 8.14
CA THR A 28 -11.17 19.35 8.92
C THR A 28 -12.63 18.92 8.78
N ARG A 29 -12.87 17.63 8.63
CA ARG A 29 -14.24 17.05 8.55
C ARG A 29 -14.76 16.61 9.92
N ASP A 30 -13.86 16.21 10.81
CA ASP A 30 -14.17 15.69 12.14
C ASP A 30 -13.35 16.41 13.22
N ALA A 31 -13.71 16.18 14.48
CA ALA A 31 -13.00 16.72 15.63
C ALA A 31 -12.97 15.72 16.77
N ALA A 32 -11.78 15.51 17.35
CA ALA A 32 -11.58 14.71 18.55
C ALA A 32 -10.69 15.44 19.54
N TRP A 33 -10.77 15.04 20.81
CA TRP A 33 -9.93 15.56 21.87
C TRP A 33 -9.70 14.48 22.93
N ALA A 34 -8.59 14.60 23.65
CA ALA A 34 -8.26 13.73 24.76
C ALA A 34 -7.84 14.56 25.97
N SER A 35 -8.13 14.06 27.16
CA SER A 35 -7.58 14.61 28.40
C SER A 35 -7.30 13.48 29.38
N SER A 36 -6.18 13.56 30.08
CA SER A 36 -5.83 12.61 31.13
C SER A 36 -4.86 13.25 32.10
N LYS A 37 -5.03 12.91 33.38
CA LYS A 37 -4.04 13.26 34.42
C LYS A 37 -2.75 12.46 34.26
N ALA A 38 -2.79 11.32 33.57
CA ALA A 38 -1.70 10.36 33.44
C ALA A 38 -0.78 10.56 32.22
N PHE A 39 -1.07 11.51 31.33
CA PHE A 39 -0.27 11.68 30.11
C PHE A 39 1.16 12.14 30.39
N VAL A 40 2.12 11.28 30.07
CA VAL A 40 3.46 11.67 29.61
C VAL A 40 3.29 12.28 28.22
N LEU A 41 3.93 13.41 27.97
CA LEU A 41 3.86 14.15 26.71
C LEU A 41 5.25 14.45 26.20
N ASP A 42 5.56 13.94 25.01
CA ASP A 42 6.73 14.37 24.26
C ASP A 42 6.29 15.06 22.96
N ALA A 43 7.17 15.92 22.42
CA ALA A 43 6.89 16.65 21.20
C ALA A 43 8.15 17.02 20.41
N ALA A 44 8.06 17.00 19.08
CA ALA A 44 9.12 17.43 18.17
C ALA A 44 8.58 18.28 17.03
N ARG A 45 9.42 19.17 16.51
CA ARG A 45 9.09 19.92 15.29
C ARG A 45 9.01 18.98 14.09
N ILE A 46 7.99 19.17 13.25
CA ILE A 46 7.86 18.55 11.92
C ILE A 46 8.46 19.51 10.87
N ASN A 47 9.23 18.95 9.96
CA ASN A 47 9.90 19.63 8.85
C ASN A 47 9.11 19.42 7.56
N LEU A 48 8.07 20.23 7.38
CA LEU A 48 7.24 20.18 6.17
C LEU A 48 7.98 20.79 4.95
N PRO A 49 7.76 20.28 3.72
CA PRO A 49 8.41 20.77 2.50
C PRO A 49 8.38 22.30 2.29
N SER A 50 7.26 22.96 2.61
CA SER A 50 7.08 24.41 2.48
C SER A 50 7.75 25.22 3.59
N GLY A 51 8.31 24.55 4.61
CA GLY A 51 8.81 25.19 5.82
C GLY A 51 7.73 25.61 6.81
N LYS A 52 6.45 25.31 6.53
CA LYS A 52 5.33 25.51 7.45
C LYS A 52 5.61 24.85 8.80
N LYS A 53 5.25 25.56 9.88
CA LYS A 53 5.41 25.06 11.25
C LYS A 53 4.33 24.03 11.55
N SER A 54 4.75 22.83 11.96
CA SER A 54 3.88 21.80 12.53
C SER A 54 4.62 21.05 13.65
N LEU A 55 3.85 20.45 14.57
CA LEU A 55 4.36 19.79 15.77
C LEU A 55 3.87 18.34 15.84
N ALA A 56 4.79 17.40 16.00
CA ALA A 56 4.50 16.03 16.34
C ALA A 56 4.37 15.92 17.86
N VAL A 57 3.34 15.24 18.35
CA VAL A 57 3.08 15.03 19.78
C VAL A 57 2.71 13.58 20.02
N SER A 58 3.25 12.99 21.08
CA SER A 58 2.81 11.70 21.61
C SER A 58 2.35 11.88 23.04
N ALA A 59 1.13 11.43 23.32
CA ALA A 59 0.51 11.45 24.64
C ALA A 59 0.23 10.01 25.09
N HIS A 60 0.79 9.59 26.20
CA HIS A 60 0.68 8.19 26.65
C HIS A 60 0.75 8.07 28.17
N PRO A 61 0.18 7.01 28.76
CA PRO A 61 0.33 6.75 30.18
C PRO A 61 1.74 6.19 30.47
N VAL A 62 2.15 6.20 31.73
CA VAL A 62 3.50 5.76 32.15
C VAL A 62 3.77 4.30 31.79
N GLU A 63 2.73 3.46 31.77
CA GLU A 63 2.78 2.05 31.42
C GLU A 63 3.14 1.80 29.94
N SER A 64 2.89 2.79 29.08
CA SER A 64 3.26 2.78 27.66
C SER A 64 4.63 3.44 27.42
N ASN A 65 5.20 4.08 28.44
CA ASN A 65 6.45 4.83 28.34
C ASN A 65 7.65 3.86 28.27
N GLY A 66 8.40 3.90 27.17
CA GLY A 66 9.56 3.02 26.98
C GLY A 66 10.03 2.97 25.53
N ALA A 67 11.30 2.63 25.31
CA ALA A 67 11.90 2.58 23.97
C ALA A 67 11.24 1.53 23.05
N ASP A 68 10.68 0.48 23.63
CA ASP A 68 9.91 -0.54 22.91
C ASP A 68 8.44 -0.14 22.69
N GLY A 69 8.01 1.07 23.05
CA GLY A 69 6.62 1.52 22.95
C GLY A 69 6.53 3.03 22.66
N TYR A 70 5.71 3.75 23.41
CA TYR A 70 5.42 5.17 23.16
C TYR A 70 6.53 6.12 23.58
N GLY A 71 7.63 5.62 24.16
CA GLY A 71 8.87 6.39 24.32
C GLY A 71 9.49 6.81 22.97
N ARG A 72 9.11 6.14 21.87
CA ARG A 72 9.44 6.53 20.49
C ARG A 72 8.25 7.14 19.75
N GLY A 73 7.11 7.36 20.42
CA GLY A 73 5.87 7.78 19.74
C GLY A 73 6.02 9.08 18.94
N VAL A 74 6.80 10.05 19.43
CA VAL A 74 7.07 11.30 18.71
C VAL A 74 7.94 11.08 17.47
N GLU A 75 8.91 10.17 17.54
CA GLU A 75 9.74 9.77 16.40
C GLU A 75 8.84 9.19 15.30
N TYR A 76 7.93 8.29 15.66
CA TYR A 76 7.01 7.65 14.73
C TYR A 76 6.06 8.69 14.10
N VAL A 77 5.39 9.53 14.91
CA VAL A 77 4.54 10.61 14.41
C VAL A 77 5.30 11.51 13.43
N LYS A 78 6.50 11.95 13.82
CA LYS A 78 7.32 12.84 12.98
C LYS A 78 7.69 12.16 11.67
N ALA A 79 8.14 10.91 11.71
CA ALA A 79 8.55 10.17 10.52
C ALA A 79 7.40 9.94 9.55
N SER A 80 6.23 9.48 10.03
CA SER A 80 5.03 9.29 9.22
C SER A 80 4.62 10.59 8.51
N ILE A 81 4.47 11.68 9.27
CA ILE A 81 4.03 12.96 8.71
C ILE A 81 5.03 13.52 7.70
N GLU A 82 6.34 13.45 7.97
CA GLU A 82 7.36 13.95 7.05
C GLU A 82 7.46 13.11 5.78
N HIS A 83 7.40 11.78 5.90
CA HIS A 83 7.45 10.86 4.76
C HIS A 83 6.25 11.10 3.82
N TYR A 84 5.03 11.08 4.33
CA TYR A 84 3.82 11.30 3.53
C TYR A 84 3.74 12.72 2.95
N SER A 85 4.17 13.74 3.71
CA SER A 85 4.20 15.12 3.21
C SER A 85 5.16 15.30 2.05
N LYS A 86 6.28 14.58 2.04
CA LYS A 86 7.27 14.61 0.95
C LYS A 86 6.78 13.83 -0.27
N MET A 87 6.16 12.67 -0.06
CA MET A 87 5.78 11.75 -1.13
C MET A 87 4.49 12.15 -1.85
N TRP A 88 3.49 12.61 -1.11
CA TRP A 88 2.10 12.59 -1.56
C TRP A 88 1.45 13.96 -1.59
N TYR A 89 1.32 14.60 -0.43
CA TYR A 89 0.67 15.89 -0.27
C TYR A 89 1.06 16.45 1.09
N GLU A 90 1.40 17.74 1.17
CA GLU A 90 1.90 18.30 2.42
C GLU A 90 0.83 18.32 3.53
N TYR A 91 1.21 17.86 4.72
CA TYR A 91 0.32 17.82 5.87
C TYR A 91 -0.27 19.19 6.23
N PRO A 92 -1.61 19.33 6.28
CA PRO A 92 -2.25 20.63 6.38
C PRO A 92 -2.43 21.14 7.81
N TYR A 93 -2.21 20.30 8.83
CA TYR A 93 -2.57 20.64 10.20
C TYR A 93 -1.37 21.16 11.02
N PRO A 94 -1.62 22.05 12.00
CA PRO A 94 -0.54 22.65 12.81
C PRO A 94 0.08 21.68 13.81
N MET A 95 -0.57 20.55 14.06
CA MET A 95 -0.13 19.54 15.01
C MET A 95 -0.63 18.16 14.55
N ALA A 96 0.17 17.13 14.81
CA ALA A 96 -0.14 15.72 14.68
C ALA A 96 0.03 15.08 16.06
N VAL A 97 -1.05 14.55 16.64
CA VAL A 97 -1.08 14.05 18.02
C VAL A 97 -1.44 12.57 18.04
N ASN A 98 -0.53 11.71 18.46
CA ASN A 98 -0.85 10.32 18.79
C ASN A 98 -1.21 10.22 20.27
N VAL A 99 -2.27 9.48 20.58
CA VAL A 99 -2.73 9.20 21.94
C VAL A 99 -2.77 7.68 22.15
N ALA A 100 -1.98 7.18 23.11
CA ALA A 100 -2.13 5.81 23.59
C ALA A 100 -3.49 5.64 24.29
N ALA A 101 -4.34 4.76 23.77
CA ALA A 101 -5.72 4.57 24.19
C ALA A 101 -6.12 3.09 24.23
N ASN A 102 -7.23 2.78 24.90
CA ASN A 102 -7.78 1.43 25.01
C ASN A 102 -8.68 1.07 23.81
N ILE A 103 -8.13 1.19 22.61
CA ILE A 103 -8.73 0.85 21.31
C ILE A 103 -7.65 0.18 20.44
N ALA A 104 -8.01 -0.41 19.30
CA ALA A 104 -7.02 -0.89 18.34
C ALA A 104 -6.36 0.30 17.63
N GLY A 105 -7.16 1.07 16.91
CA GLY A 105 -6.81 2.24 16.13
C GLY A 105 -8.05 3.11 15.92
N MET A 106 -7.86 4.42 15.74
CA MET A 106 -8.92 5.34 15.35
C MET A 106 -8.31 6.67 14.90
N GLU A 107 -8.67 7.05 13.70
CA GLU A 107 -8.16 8.17 12.95
C GLU A 107 -9.07 9.39 13.07
N TYR A 108 -8.51 10.53 13.47
CA TYR A 108 -9.14 11.83 13.27
C TYR A 108 -8.14 12.78 12.63
N PRO A 109 -8.63 13.84 11.96
CA PRO A 109 -7.75 14.89 11.48
C PRO A 109 -6.88 15.44 12.62
N GLY A 110 -5.55 15.40 12.47
CA GLY A 110 -4.65 16.01 13.45
C GLY A 110 -4.41 15.22 14.73
N ILE A 111 -5.22 14.20 15.02
CA ILE A 111 -5.15 13.44 16.27
C ILE A 111 -5.60 11.99 16.05
N VAL A 112 -4.83 11.03 16.53
CA VAL A 112 -5.11 9.61 16.37
C VAL A 112 -5.05 8.88 17.71
N PHE A 113 -5.78 7.78 17.84
CA PHE A 113 -5.82 6.96 19.04
C PHE A 113 -5.33 5.56 18.73
N CYS A 114 -4.21 5.18 19.32
CA CYS A 114 -3.54 3.91 19.05
C CYS A 114 -3.55 3.03 20.29
N GLY A 115 -3.54 1.70 20.12
CA GLY A 115 -3.53 0.77 21.23
C GLY A 115 -2.39 0.99 22.22
N TRP A 116 -2.71 1.27 23.48
CA TRP A 116 -1.72 1.65 24.50
C TRP A 116 -0.70 0.55 24.84
N LYS A 117 -1.00 -0.70 24.49
CA LYS A 117 -0.12 -1.86 24.68
C LYS A 117 0.78 -2.16 23.48
N ALA A 118 0.61 -1.45 22.36
CA ALA A 118 1.42 -1.68 21.16
C ALA A 118 2.91 -1.48 21.47
N LYS A 119 3.75 -2.36 20.92
CA LYS A 119 5.20 -2.36 21.14
C LYS A 119 5.96 -2.65 19.86
N LYS A 120 7.19 -2.16 19.76
CA LYS A 120 8.13 -2.41 18.65
C LYS A 120 7.46 -2.09 17.31
N GLY A 121 7.52 -3.04 16.36
CA GLY A 121 6.89 -2.91 15.04
C GLY A 121 5.39 -2.64 15.12
N ASP A 122 4.67 -3.23 16.07
CA ASP A 122 3.23 -3.00 16.23
C ASP A 122 2.92 -1.55 16.63
N ALA A 123 3.81 -0.91 17.40
CA ALA A 123 3.66 0.50 17.76
C ALA A 123 3.93 1.43 16.57
N TRP A 124 4.91 1.08 15.74
CA TRP A 124 5.16 1.80 14.48
C TRP A 124 3.98 1.65 13.54
N GLU A 125 3.56 0.41 13.26
CA GLU A 125 2.52 0.07 12.30
C GLU A 125 1.21 0.79 12.63
N VAL A 126 0.71 0.67 13.87
CA VAL A 126 -0.55 1.33 14.23
C VAL A 126 -0.44 2.86 14.17
N ILE A 127 0.65 3.46 14.67
CA ILE A 127 0.79 4.93 14.66
C ILE A 127 0.88 5.44 13.22
N ASP A 128 1.65 4.75 12.38
CA ASP A 128 1.82 5.11 10.98
C ASP A 128 0.54 4.91 10.16
N HIS A 129 -0.18 3.81 10.36
CA HIS A 129 -1.49 3.53 9.76
C HIS A 129 -2.49 4.62 10.12
N GLU A 130 -2.69 4.88 11.42
CA GLU A 130 -3.67 5.90 11.83
C GLU A 130 -3.31 7.32 11.31
N PHE A 131 -2.02 7.66 11.20
CA PHE A 131 -1.64 8.94 10.61
C PHE A 131 -1.76 8.98 9.09
N GLY A 132 -1.55 7.87 8.40
CA GLY A 132 -1.75 7.79 6.95
C GLY A 132 -3.20 8.10 6.57
N HIS A 133 -4.16 7.85 7.46
CA HIS A 133 -5.53 8.27 7.27
C HIS A 133 -5.74 9.80 7.18
N ASN A 134 -4.75 10.61 7.58
CA ASN A 134 -4.80 12.04 7.32
C ASN A 134 -4.80 12.37 5.81
N TRP A 135 -4.28 11.48 4.96
CA TRP A 135 -4.40 11.56 3.51
C TRP A 135 -5.72 10.96 3.02
N PHE A 136 -6.13 9.81 3.55
CA PHE A 136 -7.35 9.09 3.18
C PHE A 136 -8.10 8.60 4.44
N PRO A 137 -9.23 9.21 4.87
CA PRO A 137 -10.08 10.09 4.08
C PRO A 137 -9.93 11.58 4.41
N MET A 138 -9.02 11.99 5.30
CA MET A 138 -9.15 13.34 5.89
C MET A 138 -8.83 14.46 4.90
N ILE A 139 -7.82 14.30 4.05
CA ILE A 139 -7.56 15.22 2.94
C ILE A 139 -8.42 14.83 1.74
N VAL A 140 -8.46 13.56 1.34
CA VAL A 140 -9.28 13.08 0.22
C VAL A 140 -10.50 12.35 0.77
N GLY A 141 -11.67 13.02 0.78
CA GLY A 141 -12.87 12.56 1.49
C GLY A 141 -13.60 11.39 0.83
N SER A 142 -13.04 10.19 0.85
CA SER A 142 -13.70 8.95 0.43
C SER A 142 -14.98 8.66 1.23
N ASN A 143 -15.94 7.99 0.59
CA ASN A 143 -17.13 7.48 1.27
C ASN A 143 -16.82 6.10 1.87
N GLU A 144 -16.24 6.07 3.07
CA GLU A 144 -15.82 4.87 3.80
C GLU A 144 -16.94 3.82 3.93
N ARG A 145 -18.20 4.27 4.10
CA ARG A 145 -19.37 3.39 4.22
C ARG A 145 -19.73 2.67 2.93
N LYS A 146 -19.35 3.21 1.77
CA LYS A 146 -19.63 2.59 0.45
C LYS A 146 -18.41 1.94 -0.17
N PHE A 147 -17.26 2.57 -0.01
CA PHE A 147 -16.00 2.20 -0.66
C PHE A 147 -14.86 2.23 0.36
N GLY A 148 -14.99 1.47 1.44
CA GLY A 148 -14.01 1.44 2.54
C GLY A 148 -12.58 1.12 2.09
N TRP A 149 -12.42 0.43 0.95
CA TRP A 149 -11.12 0.16 0.36
C TRP A 149 -10.36 1.41 -0.07
N MET A 150 -11.07 2.52 -0.37
CA MET A 150 -10.43 3.80 -0.69
C MET A 150 -9.81 4.45 0.55
N ASP A 151 -10.22 4.08 1.76
CA ASP A 151 -9.46 4.44 2.95
C ASP A 151 -8.38 3.42 3.20
N GLU A 152 -8.80 2.21 3.55
CA GLU A 152 -7.91 1.21 4.10
C GLU A 152 -6.88 0.73 3.09
N GLY A 153 -7.30 0.55 1.84
CA GLY A 153 -6.43 0.08 0.78
C GLY A 153 -5.40 1.11 0.33
N PHE A 154 -5.79 2.39 0.23
CA PHE A 154 -4.84 3.47 -0.04
C PHE A 154 -3.90 3.67 1.14
N ASN A 155 -4.42 3.59 2.36
CA ASN A 155 -3.63 3.75 3.57
C ASN A 155 -2.58 2.63 3.71
N THR A 156 -3.01 1.36 3.65
CA THR A 156 -2.11 0.20 3.69
C THR A 156 -1.02 0.30 2.60
N PHE A 157 -1.38 0.71 1.38
CA PHE A 157 -0.39 0.92 0.32
C PHE A 157 0.68 1.97 0.67
N ILE A 158 0.30 3.11 1.25
CA ILE A 158 1.28 4.13 1.64
C ILE A 158 2.07 3.72 2.89
N ASN A 159 1.49 2.93 3.80
CA ASN A 159 2.16 2.40 5.00
C ASN A 159 3.27 1.41 4.65
N ASP A 160 3.08 0.60 3.60
CA ASP A 160 4.14 -0.31 3.13
C ASP A 160 5.40 0.46 2.69
N LEU A 161 5.21 1.63 2.06
CA LEU A 161 6.31 2.48 1.60
C LEU A 161 6.99 3.24 2.74
N SER A 162 6.22 3.78 3.69
CA SER A 162 6.77 4.42 4.89
C SER A 162 7.58 3.42 5.72
N SER A 163 7.05 2.21 5.95
CA SER A 163 7.70 1.14 6.70
C SER A 163 8.98 0.66 6.03
N THR A 164 9.00 0.63 4.70
CA THR A 164 10.20 0.32 3.91
C THR A 164 11.32 1.35 4.09
N GLU A 165 10.99 2.63 4.22
CA GLU A 165 11.98 3.72 4.33
C GLU A 165 12.34 4.07 5.78
N PHE A 166 11.45 3.80 6.74
CA PHE A 166 11.63 4.17 8.13
C PHE A 166 12.93 3.59 8.70
N ASN A 167 13.78 4.48 9.24
CA ASN A 167 15.07 4.13 9.85
C ASN A 167 15.92 3.14 9.05
N ASN A 168 16.03 3.35 7.73
CA ASN A 168 16.75 2.46 6.80
C ASN A 168 16.16 1.05 6.74
N GLY A 169 14.84 0.93 6.83
CA GLY A 169 14.10 -0.33 6.74
C GLY A 169 13.99 -1.08 8.05
N GLU A 170 13.95 -0.38 9.19
CA GLU A 170 13.79 -1.00 10.52
C GLU A 170 12.54 -1.90 10.59
N TYR A 171 11.46 -1.49 9.91
CA TYR A 171 10.19 -2.23 9.84
C TYR A 171 9.82 -2.61 8.41
N LYS A 172 10.81 -2.78 7.53
CA LYS A 172 10.56 -3.12 6.14
C LYS A 172 9.77 -4.45 6.04
N PRO A 173 8.62 -4.47 5.34
CA PRO A 173 7.87 -5.70 5.12
C PRO A 173 8.69 -6.75 4.37
N GLN A 174 8.38 -8.03 4.63
CA GLN A 174 8.93 -9.11 3.81
C GLN A 174 8.31 -9.09 2.41
N PRO A 175 9.04 -9.52 1.37
CA PRO A 175 8.46 -9.69 0.04
C PRO A 175 7.24 -10.61 0.07
N VAL A 176 6.16 -10.19 -0.60
CA VAL A 176 4.93 -10.97 -0.72
C VAL A 176 5.10 -12.01 -1.82
N ASN A 177 4.79 -13.27 -1.53
CA ASN A 177 4.66 -14.31 -2.53
C ASN A 177 3.28 -14.22 -3.19
N MET A 178 3.19 -13.57 -4.36
CA MET A 178 1.90 -13.39 -5.04
C MET A 178 1.35 -14.69 -5.62
N HIS A 179 2.16 -15.70 -5.93
CA HIS A 179 1.63 -17.02 -6.36
C HIS A 179 0.81 -17.66 -5.24
N GLY A 180 1.30 -17.63 -3.99
CA GLY A 180 0.54 -18.13 -2.83
C GLY A 180 -0.77 -17.36 -2.63
N ILE A 181 -0.76 -16.06 -2.84
CA ILE A 181 -1.95 -15.19 -2.78
C ILE A 181 -2.90 -15.46 -3.95
N GLY A 182 -2.38 -15.74 -5.15
CA GLY A 182 -3.15 -16.14 -6.33
C GLY A 182 -3.92 -17.44 -6.12
N VAL A 183 -3.28 -18.44 -5.52
CA VAL A 183 -3.91 -19.72 -5.16
C VAL A 183 -4.96 -19.55 -4.06
N GLY A 184 -4.64 -18.79 -3.01
CA GLY A 184 -5.45 -18.75 -1.79
C GLY A 184 -6.58 -17.72 -1.81
N VAL A 185 -6.39 -16.57 -2.43
CA VAL A 185 -7.23 -15.38 -2.23
C VAL A 185 -7.78 -14.80 -3.53
N ILE A 186 -6.93 -14.53 -4.52
CA ILE A 186 -7.35 -13.79 -5.72
C ILE A 186 -8.25 -14.67 -6.59
N GLY A 187 -9.47 -14.18 -6.86
CA GLY A 187 -10.50 -14.93 -7.60
C GLY A 187 -11.04 -16.16 -6.85
N ASN A 188 -10.72 -16.32 -5.56
CA ASN A 188 -11.38 -17.31 -4.71
C ASN A 188 -12.78 -16.79 -4.32
N PRO A 189 -13.87 -17.56 -4.59
CA PRO A 189 -15.24 -17.13 -4.30
C PRO A 189 -15.55 -16.97 -2.81
N TYR A 190 -14.68 -17.44 -1.91
CA TYR A 190 -14.80 -17.17 -0.48
C TYR A 190 -14.66 -15.69 -0.15
N PHE A 191 -13.86 -14.94 -0.92
CA PHE A 191 -13.63 -13.51 -0.76
C PHE A 191 -14.42 -12.72 -1.80
N GLU A 192 -15.11 -11.68 -1.36
CA GLU A 192 -15.84 -10.77 -2.23
C GLU A 192 -14.89 -9.91 -3.11
N ASN A 193 -15.46 -9.22 -4.10
CA ASN A 193 -14.70 -8.21 -4.84
C ASN A 193 -14.49 -6.94 -3.99
N ILE A 194 -13.47 -6.16 -4.33
CA ILE A 194 -13.07 -4.95 -3.57
C ILE A 194 -14.19 -3.90 -3.50
N MET A 195 -15.07 -3.87 -4.51
CA MET A 195 -16.13 -2.86 -4.61
C MET A 195 -17.39 -3.18 -3.79
N VAL A 196 -17.43 -4.33 -3.11
CA VAL A 196 -18.53 -4.64 -2.20
C VAL A 196 -18.54 -3.61 -1.06
N MET A 197 -19.73 -3.20 -0.65
CA MET A 197 -19.91 -2.27 0.47
C MET A 197 -19.61 -2.99 1.80
N PRO A 198 -18.94 -2.36 2.78
CA PRO A 198 -18.63 -3.00 4.06
C PRO A 198 -19.81 -3.70 4.74
N ASP A 199 -21.01 -3.11 4.78
CA ASP A 199 -22.22 -3.73 5.36
C ASP A 199 -22.66 -5.03 4.66
N GLY A 200 -22.22 -5.24 3.41
CA GLY A 200 -22.49 -6.44 2.62
C GLY A 200 -21.35 -7.44 2.59
N MET A 201 -20.24 -7.18 3.28
CA MET A 201 -19.09 -8.09 3.36
C MET A 201 -19.23 -9.08 4.51
N ALA A 202 -18.73 -10.29 4.34
CA ALA A 202 -18.45 -11.15 5.48
C ALA A 202 -17.37 -10.49 6.37
N GLU A 203 -17.63 -10.43 7.68
CA GLU A 203 -16.74 -9.77 8.64
C GLU A 203 -15.31 -10.30 8.59
N ASN A 204 -15.14 -11.62 8.46
CA ASN A 204 -13.83 -12.27 8.33
C ASN A 204 -13.05 -11.86 7.08
N ASN A 205 -13.72 -11.30 6.07
CA ASN A 205 -13.11 -10.91 4.81
C ASN A 205 -12.73 -9.42 4.76
N ILE A 206 -13.13 -8.62 5.74
CA ILE A 206 -12.87 -7.16 5.78
C ILE A 206 -11.39 -6.85 5.61
N GLY A 207 -10.52 -7.54 6.37
CA GLY A 207 -9.07 -7.35 6.28
C GLY A 207 -8.53 -7.60 4.86
N PHE A 208 -9.04 -8.61 4.16
CA PHE A 208 -8.62 -8.89 2.79
C PHE A 208 -9.21 -7.90 1.78
N ASN A 209 -10.49 -7.62 1.87
CA ASN A 209 -11.21 -6.87 0.83
C ASN A 209 -10.99 -5.36 0.91
N LEU A 210 -10.81 -4.80 2.11
CA LEU A 210 -10.59 -3.38 2.31
C LEU A 210 -9.10 -3.00 2.36
N TYR A 211 -8.24 -3.86 2.89
CA TYR A 211 -6.82 -3.52 3.12
C TYR A 211 -5.91 -4.24 2.11
N LEU A 212 -5.84 -5.57 2.19
CA LEU A 212 -4.80 -6.35 1.51
C LEU A 212 -4.97 -6.40 -0.01
N LYS A 213 -6.14 -6.82 -0.53
CA LYS A 213 -6.38 -6.93 -1.98
C LYS A 213 -6.17 -5.58 -2.70
N PRO A 214 -6.72 -4.45 -2.21
CA PRO A 214 -6.42 -3.15 -2.79
C PRO A 214 -4.95 -2.75 -2.71
N SER A 215 -4.27 -2.97 -1.58
CA SER A 215 -2.84 -2.65 -1.45
C SER A 215 -1.99 -3.47 -2.44
N TRP A 216 -2.20 -4.78 -2.53
CA TRP A 216 -1.52 -5.64 -3.51
C TRP A 216 -1.80 -5.20 -4.94
N ALA A 217 -3.04 -4.82 -5.25
CA ALA A 217 -3.39 -4.27 -6.56
C ALA A 217 -2.56 -2.99 -6.85
N LEU A 218 -2.48 -2.06 -5.90
CA LEU A 218 -1.74 -0.81 -6.08
C LEU A 218 -0.23 -1.03 -6.21
N HIS A 219 0.36 -1.96 -5.45
CA HIS A 219 1.76 -2.35 -5.62
C HIS A 219 2.02 -2.98 -6.99
N ILE A 220 1.15 -3.89 -7.46
CA ILE A 220 1.29 -4.47 -8.81
C ILE A 220 1.14 -3.40 -9.88
N LEU A 221 0.16 -2.51 -9.75
CA LEU A 221 -0.05 -1.41 -10.67
C LEU A 221 1.17 -0.49 -10.73
N ARG A 222 1.77 -0.21 -9.58
CA ARG A 222 2.96 0.64 -9.47
C ARG A 222 4.21 -0.04 -10.00
N ASP A 223 4.46 -1.28 -9.64
CA ASP A 223 5.78 -1.90 -9.81
C ASP A 223 5.87 -2.79 -11.06
N GLN A 224 4.75 -3.35 -11.52
CA GLN A 224 4.73 -4.28 -12.65
C GLN A 224 4.03 -3.73 -13.90
N ILE A 225 3.16 -2.72 -13.77
CA ILE A 225 2.37 -2.19 -14.89
C ILE A 225 2.85 -0.79 -15.28
N LEU A 226 2.65 0.21 -14.44
CA LEU A 226 2.96 1.60 -14.77
C LEU A 226 4.43 1.97 -14.58
N GLY A 227 5.08 1.33 -13.62
CA GLY A 227 6.35 1.79 -13.07
C GLY A 227 6.16 2.92 -12.05
N LYS A 228 7.09 2.97 -11.07
CA LYS A 228 7.06 3.90 -9.94
C LYS A 228 6.81 5.36 -10.34
N GLU A 229 7.50 5.86 -11.35
CA GLU A 229 7.44 7.28 -11.72
C GLU A 229 6.05 7.70 -12.21
N ARG A 230 5.47 6.91 -13.13
CA ARG A 230 4.15 7.18 -13.71
C ARG A 230 3.05 6.99 -12.69
N PHE A 231 3.12 5.91 -11.90
CA PHE A 231 2.17 5.67 -10.82
C PHE A 231 2.22 6.79 -9.78
N ASP A 232 3.41 7.10 -9.23
CA ASP A 232 3.53 8.08 -8.15
C ASP A 232 3.07 9.47 -8.63
N TYR A 233 3.37 9.82 -9.89
CA TYR A 233 2.84 11.04 -10.50
C TYR A 233 1.31 11.03 -10.55
N ALA A 234 0.71 9.97 -11.07
CA ALA A 234 -0.74 9.85 -11.20
C ALA A 234 -1.46 9.84 -9.84
N PHE A 235 -0.89 9.14 -8.86
CA PHE A 235 -1.41 9.10 -7.50
C PHE A 235 -1.35 10.46 -6.81
N ARG A 236 -0.24 11.20 -6.97
CA ARG A 236 -0.17 12.62 -6.54
C ARG A 236 -1.23 13.48 -7.22
N GLN A 237 -1.43 13.34 -8.53
CA GLN A 237 -2.48 14.10 -9.23
C GLN A 237 -3.88 13.79 -8.67
N TYR A 238 -4.17 12.53 -8.34
CA TYR A 238 -5.42 12.17 -7.66
C TYR A 238 -5.56 12.91 -6.33
N ILE A 239 -4.57 12.84 -5.46
CA ILE A 239 -4.62 13.50 -4.15
C ILE A 239 -4.78 15.02 -4.31
N HIS A 240 -4.00 15.66 -5.18
CA HIS A 240 -4.09 17.10 -5.43
C HIS A 240 -5.46 17.54 -5.98
N ASN A 241 -6.02 16.79 -6.94
CA ASN A 241 -7.28 17.15 -7.56
C ASN A 241 -8.49 16.96 -6.63
N TRP A 242 -8.39 16.01 -5.69
CA TRP A 242 -9.47 15.60 -4.81
C TRP A 242 -9.28 16.00 -3.34
N ALA A 243 -8.22 16.73 -3.03
CA ALA A 243 -8.04 17.35 -1.71
C ALA A 243 -9.26 18.21 -1.35
N TYR A 244 -9.84 17.89 -0.18
CA TYR A 244 -11.03 18.48 0.42
C TYR A 244 -12.31 18.31 -0.41
N LYS A 245 -12.38 17.25 -1.22
CA LYS A 245 -13.55 16.84 -2.01
C LYS A 245 -13.92 15.38 -1.71
N HIS A 246 -15.00 14.91 -2.33
CA HIS A 246 -15.53 13.55 -2.13
C HIS A 246 -15.49 12.73 -3.44
N PRO A 247 -14.34 12.13 -3.81
CA PRO A 247 -14.23 11.32 -5.02
C PRO A 247 -15.01 10.00 -4.91
N MET A 248 -15.49 9.53 -6.06
CA MET A 248 -15.95 8.16 -6.25
C MET A 248 -14.81 7.28 -6.79
N PRO A 249 -14.90 5.93 -6.72
CA PRO A 249 -13.94 5.02 -7.35
C PRO A 249 -13.59 5.35 -8.81
N SER A 250 -14.59 5.76 -9.60
CA SER A 250 -14.38 6.14 -11.00
C SER A 250 -13.55 7.41 -11.17
N ASP A 251 -13.52 8.30 -10.19
CA ASP A 251 -12.66 9.48 -10.19
C ASP A 251 -11.20 9.10 -9.95
N PHE A 252 -10.95 8.14 -9.06
CA PHE A 252 -9.63 7.54 -8.89
C PHE A 252 -9.17 6.85 -10.18
N PHE A 253 -9.96 5.91 -10.72
CA PHE A 253 -9.63 5.16 -11.93
C PHE A 253 -9.31 6.09 -13.11
N ARG A 254 -10.17 7.07 -13.39
CA ARG A 254 -9.95 8.04 -14.47
C ARG A 254 -8.74 8.94 -14.22
N THR A 255 -8.48 9.33 -12.97
CA THR A 255 -7.29 10.15 -12.69
C THR A 255 -6.01 9.35 -12.93
N MET A 256 -5.97 8.10 -12.49
CA MET A 256 -4.83 7.21 -12.72
C MET A 256 -4.58 7.00 -14.22
N GLU A 257 -5.62 6.68 -15.00
CA GLU A 257 -5.53 6.51 -16.47
C GLU A 257 -5.05 7.79 -17.16
N ASN A 258 -5.70 8.92 -16.89
CA ASN A 258 -5.39 10.20 -17.55
C ASN A 258 -3.96 10.67 -17.25
N ALA A 259 -3.53 10.57 -15.99
CA ALA A 259 -2.22 11.05 -15.59
C ALA A 259 -1.09 10.09 -15.97
N ALA A 260 -1.34 8.77 -15.97
CA ALA A 260 -0.36 7.78 -16.41
C ALA A 260 -0.27 7.67 -17.95
N GLY A 261 -1.33 8.06 -18.67
CA GLY A 261 -1.42 7.98 -20.13
C GLY A 261 -1.61 6.56 -20.64
N GLU A 262 -2.35 5.71 -19.92
CA GLU A 262 -2.55 4.29 -20.24
C GLU A 262 -3.99 3.85 -19.93
N ASP A 263 -4.55 2.99 -20.77
CA ASP A 263 -5.87 2.38 -20.53
C ASP A 263 -5.73 1.25 -19.50
N LEU A 264 -6.19 1.53 -18.28
CA LEU A 264 -6.17 0.60 -17.14
C LEU A 264 -7.53 -0.06 -16.92
N SER A 265 -8.45 0.07 -17.86
CA SER A 265 -9.81 -0.46 -17.70
C SER A 265 -9.84 -1.97 -17.51
N TRP A 266 -8.89 -2.70 -18.10
CA TRP A 266 -8.70 -4.13 -17.86
C TRP A 266 -8.32 -4.41 -16.40
N PHE A 267 -7.41 -3.60 -15.83
CA PHE A 267 -6.89 -3.74 -14.48
C PHE A 267 -8.01 -3.49 -13.45
N TRP A 268 -8.76 -2.40 -13.61
CA TRP A 268 -9.90 -2.10 -12.74
C TRP A 268 -10.99 -3.17 -12.82
N ARG A 269 -11.28 -3.66 -14.04
CA ARG A 269 -12.25 -4.74 -14.23
C ARG A 269 -11.84 -6.01 -13.50
N SER A 270 -10.56 -6.39 -13.55
CA SER A 270 -10.09 -7.64 -12.94
C SER A 270 -9.93 -7.55 -11.43
N TRP A 271 -9.31 -6.49 -10.91
CA TRP A 271 -9.00 -6.35 -9.49
C TRP A 271 -10.15 -5.81 -8.65
N PHE A 272 -10.87 -4.81 -9.16
CA PHE A 272 -11.83 -4.05 -8.36
C PHE A 272 -13.27 -4.46 -8.64
N LEU A 273 -13.65 -4.46 -9.92
CA LEU A 273 -15.06 -4.65 -10.31
C LEU A 273 -15.49 -6.11 -10.34
N ASN A 274 -14.55 -7.04 -10.52
CA ASN A 274 -14.80 -8.49 -10.54
C ASN A 274 -13.87 -9.22 -9.58
N ASN A 275 -14.15 -10.50 -9.37
CA ASN A 275 -13.27 -11.41 -8.63
C ASN A 275 -12.68 -12.44 -9.61
N TRP A 276 -11.89 -11.95 -10.58
CA TRP A 276 -11.28 -12.82 -11.59
C TRP A 276 -9.96 -13.43 -11.10
N LYS A 277 -9.66 -14.63 -11.59
CA LYS A 277 -8.39 -15.32 -11.37
C LYS A 277 -7.39 -15.00 -12.47
N MET A 278 -6.10 -15.12 -12.15
CA MET A 278 -5.01 -15.10 -13.11
C MET A 278 -4.36 -16.49 -13.16
N ASP A 279 -4.10 -16.97 -14.38
CA ASP A 279 -3.32 -18.18 -14.67
C ASP A 279 -2.74 -17.98 -16.06
N GLN A 280 -1.41 -17.98 -16.15
CA GLN A 280 -0.67 -18.02 -17.40
C GLN A 280 0.26 -19.23 -17.36
N GLY A 281 0.42 -19.92 -18.48
CA GLY A 281 1.27 -21.12 -18.53
C GLY A 281 2.22 -21.13 -19.72
N ILE A 282 3.39 -21.73 -19.54
CA ILE A 282 4.30 -22.02 -20.64
C ILE A 282 3.77 -23.24 -21.40
N ALA A 283 3.23 -23.00 -22.58
CA ALA A 283 2.63 -24.05 -23.41
C ALA A 283 3.67 -24.77 -24.29
N GLU A 284 4.67 -24.05 -24.80
CA GLU A 284 5.71 -24.62 -25.66
C GLU A 284 6.98 -23.77 -25.65
N VAL A 285 8.14 -24.40 -25.63
CA VAL A 285 9.43 -23.76 -25.92
C VAL A 285 10.09 -24.49 -27.08
N ARG A 286 10.22 -23.80 -28.21
CA ARG A 286 10.75 -24.39 -29.45
C ARG A 286 11.96 -23.61 -29.96
N GLN A 287 13.05 -24.32 -30.23
CA GLN A 287 14.18 -23.74 -30.92
C GLN A 287 13.83 -23.49 -32.39
N VAL A 288 14.17 -22.29 -32.88
CA VAL A 288 13.96 -21.90 -34.27
C VAL A 288 15.32 -21.51 -34.86
N ASN A 289 15.66 -22.15 -35.97
CA ASN A 289 16.85 -21.84 -36.75
C ASN A 289 16.45 -21.69 -38.22
N SER A 290 16.04 -20.47 -38.59
CA SER A 290 15.71 -20.11 -39.97
C SER A 290 16.62 -18.98 -40.45
N SER A 291 16.56 -18.68 -41.75
CA SER A 291 17.30 -17.56 -42.33
C SER A 291 16.91 -16.20 -41.76
N SER A 292 15.70 -16.05 -41.23
CA SER A 292 15.14 -14.80 -40.69
C SER A 292 15.16 -14.70 -39.16
N PHE A 293 15.31 -15.81 -38.45
CA PHE A 293 15.34 -15.83 -36.99
C PHE A 293 16.10 -17.03 -36.44
N ARG A 294 17.04 -16.75 -35.52
CA ARG A 294 17.77 -17.76 -34.76
C ARG A 294 17.57 -17.49 -33.27
N GLY A 295 17.00 -18.46 -32.56
CA GLY A 295 16.67 -18.34 -31.15
C GLY A 295 15.58 -19.32 -30.73
N TYR A 296 14.70 -18.88 -29.84
CA TYR A 296 13.58 -19.67 -29.34
C TYR A 296 12.26 -18.93 -29.48
N THR A 297 11.19 -19.68 -29.75
CA THR A 297 9.81 -19.23 -29.57
C THR A 297 9.26 -19.84 -28.30
N ILE A 298 8.78 -19.00 -27.40
CA ILE A 298 8.18 -19.38 -26.11
C ILE A 298 6.71 -19.03 -26.21
N LYS A 299 5.84 -20.04 -26.31
CA LYS A 299 4.39 -19.87 -26.35
C LYS A 299 3.87 -19.82 -24.91
N VAL A 300 3.17 -18.75 -24.57
CA VAL A 300 2.50 -18.55 -23.28
C VAL A 300 1.00 -18.49 -23.53
N ASP A 301 0.22 -19.24 -22.76
CA ASP A 301 -1.23 -19.23 -22.79
C ASP A 301 -1.76 -18.44 -21.57
N ASN A 302 -2.80 -17.63 -21.76
CA ASN A 302 -3.54 -16.98 -20.69
C ASN A 302 -4.85 -17.76 -20.47
N LEU A 303 -4.90 -18.50 -19.36
CA LEU A 303 -5.89 -19.54 -19.10
C LEU A 303 -7.11 -19.04 -18.29
N GLU A 304 -6.98 -17.86 -17.67
CA GLU A 304 -8.02 -17.25 -16.84
C GLU A 304 -8.33 -15.80 -17.25
N LYS A 305 -9.32 -15.17 -16.58
CA LYS A 305 -9.90 -13.89 -16.99
C LYS A 305 -9.14 -12.63 -16.55
N MET A 306 -8.22 -12.72 -15.60
CA MET A 306 -7.37 -11.59 -15.17
C MET A 306 -6.10 -11.57 -16.02
N PRO A 307 -6.04 -10.79 -17.11
CA PRO A 307 -4.83 -10.66 -17.90
C PRO A 307 -3.75 -9.95 -17.08
N MET A 308 -2.49 -10.33 -17.30
CA MET A 308 -1.31 -9.69 -16.71
C MET A 308 -0.18 -9.62 -17.74
N PRO A 309 0.81 -8.73 -17.59
CA PRO A 309 2.03 -8.77 -18.39
C PRO A 309 2.73 -10.13 -18.29
N ILE A 310 3.37 -10.58 -19.37
CA ILE A 310 4.21 -11.79 -19.33
C ILE A 310 5.58 -11.38 -18.78
N ILE A 311 6.07 -12.07 -17.75
CA ILE A 311 7.43 -11.91 -17.21
C ILE A 311 8.15 -13.25 -17.34
N LEU A 312 9.12 -13.38 -18.24
CA LEU A 312 9.89 -14.62 -18.42
C LEU A 312 11.30 -14.48 -17.85
N GLY A 313 11.68 -15.36 -16.93
CA GLY A 313 13.07 -15.64 -16.61
C GLY A 313 13.63 -16.70 -17.52
N ILE A 314 14.74 -16.39 -18.19
CA ILE A 314 15.38 -17.28 -19.16
C ILE A 314 16.79 -17.59 -18.69
N LYS A 315 17.17 -18.87 -18.68
CA LYS A 315 18.53 -19.32 -18.37
C LYS A 315 19.11 -20.13 -19.52
N THR A 316 20.32 -19.79 -19.91
CA THR A 316 21.09 -20.47 -20.95
C THR A 316 22.06 -21.49 -20.37
N LYS A 317 22.57 -22.38 -21.21
CA LYS A 317 23.57 -23.40 -20.83
C LYS A 317 24.88 -22.82 -20.31
N SER A 318 25.27 -21.61 -20.73
CA SER A 318 26.45 -20.93 -20.20
C SER A 318 26.27 -20.41 -18.77
N GLY A 319 25.03 -20.35 -18.29
CA GLY A 319 24.65 -19.73 -17.02
C GLY A 319 24.15 -18.29 -17.16
N LYS A 320 24.17 -17.68 -18.35
CA LYS A 320 23.56 -16.36 -18.57
C LYS A 320 22.06 -16.42 -18.27
N THR A 321 21.58 -15.45 -17.50
CA THR A 321 20.17 -15.21 -17.20
C THR A 321 19.65 -13.95 -17.88
N ASP A 322 18.36 -13.91 -18.19
CA ASP A 322 17.67 -12.73 -18.74
C ASP A 322 16.23 -12.65 -18.21
N ILE A 323 15.68 -11.44 -18.14
CA ILE A 323 14.27 -11.18 -17.83
C ILE A 323 13.62 -10.50 -19.03
N VAL A 324 12.64 -11.16 -19.64
CA VAL A 324 11.85 -10.61 -20.75
C VAL A 324 10.48 -10.22 -20.23
N LYS A 325 10.10 -8.93 -20.37
CA LYS A 325 8.76 -8.44 -20.05
C LYS A 325 7.99 -8.14 -21.34
N VAL A 326 6.74 -8.62 -21.42
CA VAL A 326 5.83 -8.35 -22.54
C VAL A 326 4.57 -7.67 -22.00
N PRO A 327 4.15 -6.54 -22.58
CA PRO A 327 2.97 -5.80 -22.13
C PRO A 327 1.69 -6.64 -22.18
N VAL A 328 0.72 -6.27 -21.35
CA VAL A 328 -0.60 -6.92 -21.24
C VAL A 328 -1.41 -6.84 -22.55
N ASP A 329 -1.11 -5.89 -23.44
CA ASP A 329 -1.82 -5.64 -24.70
C ASP A 329 -1.87 -6.87 -25.63
N VAL A 330 -0.92 -7.79 -25.46
CA VAL A 330 -0.90 -9.06 -26.21
C VAL A 330 -2.19 -9.88 -26.01
N TRP A 331 -2.92 -9.66 -24.93
CA TRP A 331 -4.16 -10.36 -24.61
C TRP A 331 -5.42 -9.71 -25.19
N MET A 332 -5.34 -8.52 -25.80
CA MET A 332 -6.53 -7.81 -26.30
C MET A 332 -7.34 -8.61 -27.33
N ARG A 333 -6.66 -9.48 -28.10
CA ARG A 333 -7.29 -10.32 -29.14
C ARG A 333 -6.83 -11.77 -29.10
N ASN A 334 -6.05 -12.15 -28.10
CA ASN A 334 -5.40 -13.46 -28.05
C ASN A 334 -5.54 -14.07 -26.66
N THR A 335 -5.58 -15.40 -26.62
CA THR A 335 -5.43 -16.20 -25.39
C THR A 335 -4.10 -16.96 -25.37
N SER A 336 -3.29 -16.80 -26.41
CA SER A 336 -1.96 -17.37 -26.56
C SER A 336 -1.04 -16.33 -27.22
N TRP A 337 0.20 -16.22 -26.75
CA TRP A 337 1.19 -15.32 -27.33
C TRP A 337 2.53 -16.01 -27.49
N ILE A 338 3.24 -15.71 -28.59
CA ILE A 338 4.59 -16.24 -28.85
C ILE A 338 5.62 -15.15 -28.57
N VAL A 339 6.41 -15.35 -27.52
CA VAL A 339 7.59 -14.53 -27.23
C VAL A 339 8.77 -15.06 -28.04
N ARG A 340 9.39 -14.19 -28.85
CA ARG A 340 10.60 -14.53 -29.61
C ARG A 340 11.83 -14.08 -28.83
N TYR A 341 12.68 -15.02 -28.46
CA TYR A 341 13.93 -14.77 -27.74
C TYR A 341 15.14 -15.05 -28.66
N PRO A 342 15.77 -14.02 -29.25
CA PRO A 342 16.93 -14.18 -30.12
C PRO A 342 18.15 -14.58 -29.30
N THR A 343 18.76 -15.71 -29.63
CA THR A 343 19.98 -16.20 -28.98
C THR A 343 20.67 -17.24 -29.84
N THR A 344 21.98 -17.35 -29.70
CA THR A 344 22.78 -18.47 -30.25
C THR A 344 23.04 -19.56 -29.22
N GLU A 345 22.75 -19.30 -27.94
CA GLU A 345 22.94 -20.25 -26.85
C GLU A 345 21.73 -21.16 -26.65
N GLU A 346 21.99 -22.40 -26.25
CA GLU A 346 20.96 -23.34 -25.84
C GLU A 346 20.29 -22.86 -24.55
N LEU A 347 18.95 -22.83 -24.52
CA LEU A 347 18.19 -22.59 -23.29
C LEU A 347 18.14 -23.87 -22.45
N VAL A 348 18.32 -23.73 -21.14
CA VAL A 348 18.18 -24.83 -20.19
C VAL A 348 16.93 -24.70 -19.33
N GLU A 349 16.43 -23.49 -19.13
CA GLU A 349 15.27 -23.21 -18.29
C GLU A 349 14.56 -21.93 -18.73
N VAL A 350 13.23 -21.98 -18.71
CA VAL A 350 12.35 -20.82 -18.82
C VAL A 350 11.35 -20.89 -17.67
N VAL A 351 11.22 -19.81 -16.92
CA VAL A 351 10.28 -19.69 -15.79
C VAL A 351 9.39 -18.47 -16.02
N LEU A 352 8.08 -18.66 -15.98
CA LEU A 352 7.12 -17.58 -15.94
C LEU A 352 7.05 -17.00 -14.52
N ASP A 353 7.09 -15.67 -14.46
CA ASP A 353 7.10 -14.87 -13.24
C ASP A 353 8.07 -15.41 -12.16
N PRO A 354 9.40 -15.43 -12.45
CA PRO A 354 10.38 -16.07 -11.58
C PRO A 354 10.52 -15.41 -10.20
N GLN A 355 10.01 -14.18 -10.04
CA GLN A 355 10.02 -13.44 -8.78
C GLN A 355 8.69 -13.55 -8.03
N GLN A 356 7.70 -14.24 -8.58
CA GLN A 356 6.39 -14.46 -7.98
C GLN A 356 5.69 -13.15 -7.61
N VAL A 357 5.75 -12.15 -8.51
CA VAL A 357 5.21 -10.80 -8.28
C VAL A 357 3.80 -10.63 -8.86
N LEU A 358 3.28 -11.61 -9.59
CA LEU A 358 1.92 -11.64 -10.13
C LEU A 358 1.09 -12.72 -9.41
N PRO A 359 -0.25 -12.57 -9.30
CA PRO A 359 -1.10 -13.49 -8.54
C PRO A 359 -1.46 -14.76 -9.33
N ASP A 360 -0.46 -15.45 -9.87
CA ASP A 360 -0.70 -16.67 -10.65
C ASP A 360 -1.25 -17.79 -9.76
N SER A 361 -2.41 -18.31 -10.14
CA SER A 361 -3.15 -19.30 -9.36
C SER A 361 -2.77 -20.76 -9.66
N ASN A 362 -1.86 -21.00 -10.61
CA ASN A 362 -1.42 -22.34 -10.99
C ASN A 362 0.06 -22.36 -11.44
N PHE A 363 0.98 -22.17 -10.51
CA PHE A 363 2.41 -22.09 -10.84
C PHE A 363 3.06 -23.40 -11.32
N GLU A 364 2.34 -24.53 -11.35
CA GLU A 364 2.85 -25.82 -11.84
C GLU A 364 3.09 -25.81 -13.37
N ASN A 365 2.41 -24.92 -14.11
CA ASN A 365 2.58 -24.75 -15.55
C ASN A 365 3.59 -23.64 -15.93
N ASN A 366 4.28 -23.05 -14.93
CA ASN A 366 5.15 -21.88 -15.13
C ASN A 366 6.57 -22.23 -15.53
N LYS A 367 6.94 -23.52 -15.60
CA LYS A 367 8.34 -23.92 -15.78
C LYS A 367 8.52 -24.86 -16.95
N TRP A 368 9.48 -24.52 -17.81
CA TRP A 368 10.03 -25.41 -18.81
C TRP A 368 11.53 -25.62 -18.56
N THR A 369 12.00 -26.85 -18.74
CA THR A 369 13.42 -27.22 -18.68
C THR A 369 13.80 -28.05 -19.88
N ALA A 370 15.00 -27.84 -20.43
CA ALA A 370 15.47 -28.62 -21.57
C ALA A 370 15.50 -30.12 -21.26
N GLY A 371 14.88 -30.93 -22.13
CA GLY A 371 14.83 -32.39 -22.00
C GLY A 371 13.58 -32.94 -21.32
N ASN A 372 12.68 -32.09 -20.81
CA ASN A 372 11.33 -32.46 -20.36
C ASN A 372 10.26 -32.09 -21.38
#